data_AF-A0A9W7GLZ4-F1
#
_entry.id   AF-A0A9W7GLZ4-F1
#
_cell.length_a   1.000
_cell.length_b   1.000
_cell.length_c   1.000
_cell.angle_alpha   90.00
_cell.angle_beta   90.00
_cell.angle_gamma   90.00
#
_symmetry.space_group_name_H-M   'P 1'
#
loop_
_entity.id
_entity.type
_entity.pdbx_description
1 polymer ?
#
loop_
_entity_poly.entity_id
_entity_poly.type
_entity_poly.pdbx_seq_one_letter_code
_entity_poly.pdbx_strand_id
1 'polypeptide(L)'
;MKFSCALLLSGITRLAYGSDTDSLCIAPGTCQPPSDSNYEVLGRIEAVPRKQWGDSGGFCGALSIQVIGMSFGVWHSQDVIRKQAPRSDPLGHGDDTLGYEILHSNINGAMENLGFEYESWDWETQPKPQGKNYLQWMKHKLASDNGIVQFVLCKGDRHNSYGPPSDPVPYDHIEPFFKLYSFDGDGDVRDDDIVVHGSDYSPDGKDNFGYFRQFDSLLDSLDMEGNCANAGSGYGKNEMYPCIFEDQTYGTAISAIKGLDAGDIKVSLTVNATDEADVREDEPPTPLQGTLKIRGLSAGEHYVLQRFDGLGNFPIYGNTPSATYKLEGTDEDVVIWIDPVTFISNNSTLYTVVNAQ
;
A
#
# COMPACT_ATOMS: atom_id res chain seq x y z
N MET A 1 -47.62 -35.47 -13.13
CA MET A 1 -46.48 -35.07 -12.29
C MET A 1 -45.79 -33.90 -12.97
N LYS A 2 -45.97 -32.68 -12.46
CA LYS A 2 -45.23 -31.48 -12.90
C LYS A 2 -44.40 -31.04 -11.70
N PHE A 3 -43.09 -31.21 -11.76
CA PHE A 3 -42.17 -30.65 -10.77
C PHE A 3 -41.99 -29.17 -11.09
N SER A 4 -42.49 -28.31 -10.20
CA SER A 4 -42.23 -26.88 -10.21
C SER A 4 -40.93 -26.67 -9.43
N CYS A 5 -39.86 -26.31 -10.14
CA CYS A 5 -38.59 -25.92 -9.54
C CYS A 5 -38.75 -24.48 -9.03
N ALA A 6 -38.74 -24.29 -7.71
CA ALA A 6 -38.73 -22.98 -7.11
C ALA A 6 -37.30 -22.44 -7.14
N LEU A 7 -37.07 -21.40 -7.97
CA LEU A 7 -35.87 -20.57 -7.86
C LEU A 7 -35.94 -19.83 -6.52
N LEU A 8 -35.06 -20.19 -5.58
CA LEU A 8 -34.75 -19.35 -4.43
C LEU A 8 -33.83 -18.22 -4.92
N LEU A 9 -34.41 -17.05 -5.16
CA LEU A 9 -33.66 -15.80 -5.22
C LEU A 9 -33.16 -15.50 -3.80
N SER A 10 -31.92 -15.88 -3.51
CA SER A 10 -31.18 -15.33 -2.36
C SER A 10 -30.92 -13.85 -2.66
N GLY A 11 -31.70 -12.97 -2.01
CA GLY A 11 -31.41 -11.54 -2.01
C GLY A 11 -30.07 -11.30 -1.34
N ILE A 12 -29.11 -10.76 -2.09
CA ILE A 12 -27.88 -10.20 -1.54
C ILE A 12 -28.29 -8.97 -0.73
N THR A 13 -28.36 -9.09 0.59
CA THR A 13 -28.41 -7.95 1.49
C THR A 13 -27.05 -7.26 1.40
N ARG A 14 -26.97 -6.15 0.65
CA ARG A 14 -25.85 -5.21 0.76
C ARG A 14 -25.69 -4.86 2.23
N LEU A 15 -24.52 -5.15 2.80
CA LEU A 15 -24.14 -4.67 4.12
C LEU A 15 -24.26 -3.15 4.10
N ALA A 16 -25.21 -2.63 4.89
CA ALA A 16 -25.32 -1.20 5.09
C ALA A 16 -24.17 -0.78 6.01
N TYR A 17 -23.09 -0.24 5.43
CA TYR A 17 -22.10 0.50 6.21
C TYR A 17 -22.83 1.64 6.94
N GLY A 18 -22.73 1.68 8.27
CA GLY A 18 -23.31 2.75 9.07
C GLY A 18 -22.75 4.11 8.61
N SER A 19 -23.58 5.16 8.59
CA SER A 19 -23.10 6.51 8.27
C SER A 19 -22.00 6.90 9.24
N ASP A 20 -20.77 7.03 8.76
CA ASP A 20 -19.66 7.46 9.60
C ASP A 20 -19.88 8.93 10.01
N THR A 21 -19.90 9.19 11.32
CA THR A 21 -19.98 10.57 11.87
C THR A 21 -18.62 11.23 11.96
N ASP A 22 -17.56 10.51 11.59
CA ASP A 22 -16.19 11.00 11.61
C ASP A 22 -15.94 12.01 10.49
N SER A 23 -15.65 13.26 10.87
CA SER A 23 -15.33 14.33 9.92
C SER A 23 -14.01 14.12 9.17
N LEU A 24 -13.14 13.23 9.65
CA LEU A 24 -11.90 12.84 8.98
C LEU A 24 -12.13 11.71 7.96
N CYS A 25 -13.30 11.09 7.98
CA CYS A 25 -13.69 10.09 6.99
C CYS A 25 -14.57 10.72 5.90
N ILE A 26 -14.06 10.79 4.67
CA ILE A 26 -14.73 11.47 3.57
C ILE A 26 -15.62 10.47 2.81
N ALA A 27 -16.93 10.72 2.85
CA ALA A 27 -17.91 9.97 2.08
C ALA A 27 -17.70 10.16 0.55
N PRO A 28 -17.99 9.14 -0.28
CA PRO A 28 -18.60 7.84 0.07
C PRO A 28 -17.61 6.79 0.61
N GLY A 29 -16.35 7.15 0.85
CA GLY A 29 -15.40 6.28 1.53
C GLY A 29 -15.89 5.88 2.94
N THR A 30 -15.45 4.71 3.40
CA THR A 30 -15.72 4.21 4.76
C THR A 30 -14.39 3.97 5.45
N CYS A 31 -14.21 4.45 6.68
CA CYS A 31 -12.95 4.35 7.45
C CYS A 31 -13.09 3.45 8.68
N GLN A 32 -14.20 2.71 8.75
CA GLN A 32 -14.50 1.78 9.82
C GLN A 32 -14.38 0.36 9.29
N PRO A 33 -13.73 -0.55 10.03
CA PRO A 33 -13.68 -1.94 9.64
C PRO A 33 -15.09 -2.56 9.58
N PRO A 34 -15.30 -3.59 8.74
CA PRO A 34 -16.56 -4.31 8.73
C PRO A 34 -16.87 -4.86 10.12
N SER A 35 -18.14 -4.77 10.53
CA SER A 35 -18.58 -5.22 11.85
C SER A 35 -18.69 -6.74 11.99
N ASP A 36 -18.67 -7.47 10.88
CA ASP A 36 -18.77 -8.93 10.89
C ASP A 36 -17.44 -9.55 11.33
N SER A 37 -17.47 -10.21 12.49
CA SER A 37 -16.30 -10.87 13.07
C SER A 37 -15.89 -12.16 12.34
N ASN A 38 -16.65 -12.62 11.36
CA ASN A 38 -16.34 -13.83 10.59
C ASN A 38 -15.34 -13.58 9.46
N TYR A 39 -15.00 -12.32 9.15
CA TYR A 39 -13.92 -12.02 8.21
C TYR A 39 -12.57 -12.45 8.78
N GLU A 40 -11.80 -13.18 7.98
CA GLU A 40 -10.36 -13.28 8.17
C GLU A 40 -9.71 -11.96 7.74
N VAL A 41 -8.77 -11.46 8.54
CA VAL A 41 -8.02 -10.24 8.23
C VAL A 41 -6.61 -10.63 7.78
N LEU A 42 -6.33 -10.38 6.50
CA LEU A 42 -5.11 -10.75 5.80
C LEU A 42 -4.39 -9.51 5.25
N GLY A 43 -3.19 -9.72 4.71
CA GLY A 43 -2.35 -8.65 4.19
C GLY A 43 -1.47 -7.99 5.24
N ARG A 44 -0.95 -6.81 4.91
CA ARG A 44 -0.11 -5.98 5.76
C ARG A 44 -0.94 -5.28 6.83
N ILE A 45 -1.36 -6.04 7.84
CA ILE A 45 -2.25 -5.56 8.92
C ILE A 45 -1.69 -4.39 9.74
N GLU A 46 -0.38 -4.21 9.72
CA GLU A 46 0.32 -3.12 10.44
C GLU A 46 0.63 -1.90 9.55
N ALA A 47 0.27 -1.92 8.26
CA ALA A 47 0.37 -0.72 7.42
C ALA A 47 -0.63 0.35 7.90
N VAL A 48 -0.17 1.60 7.87
CA VAL A 48 -0.90 2.79 8.32
C VAL A 48 -0.81 3.84 7.22
N PRO A 49 -1.93 4.44 6.78
CA PRO A 49 -1.93 5.52 5.80
C PRO A 49 -1.09 6.71 6.24
N ARG A 50 -0.50 7.38 5.26
CA ARG A 50 0.36 8.56 5.42
C ARG A 50 -0.07 9.66 4.46
N LYS A 51 0.61 10.81 4.52
CA LYS A 51 0.33 11.96 3.67
C LYS A 51 1.41 12.17 2.62
N GLN A 52 1.01 12.30 1.35
CA GLN A 52 1.94 12.64 0.27
C GLN A 52 2.38 14.09 0.35
N TRP A 53 3.54 14.40 -0.23
CA TRP A 53 3.85 15.78 -0.57
C TRP A 53 2.90 16.30 -1.65
N GLY A 54 2.39 17.51 -1.45
CA GLY A 54 1.35 18.10 -2.30
C GLY A 54 1.90 18.92 -3.45
N ASP A 55 3.22 19.11 -3.52
CA ASP A 55 3.91 19.89 -4.53
C ASP A 55 4.13 19.07 -5.81
N SER A 56 4.18 19.77 -6.95
CA SER A 56 4.59 19.24 -8.26
C SER A 56 3.77 18.07 -8.85
N GLY A 57 2.79 17.51 -8.11
CA GLY A 57 2.11 16.27 -8.47
C GLY A 57 3.05 15.04 -8.45
N GLY A 58 2.47 13.85 -8.32
CA GLY A 58 3.19 12.59 -8.58
C GLY A 58 4.02 12.02 -7.42
N PHE A 59 3.69 12.36 -6.18
CA PHE A 59 4.26 11.70 -4.99
C PHE A 59 3.42 10.52 -4.49
N CYS A 60 2.19 10.35 -4.97
CA CYS A 60 1.28 9.28 -4.61
C CYS A 60 1.89 7.88 -4.71
N GLY A 61 2.61 7.59 -5.81
CA GLY A 61 3.32 6.31 -5.93
C GLY A 61 4.53 6.18 -5.00
N ALA A 62 5.22 7.28 -4.69
CA ALA A 62 6.31 7.26 -3.71
C ALA A 62 5.77 7.05 -2.28
N LEU A 63 4.66 7.70 -1.92
CA LEU A 63 4.00 7.49 -0.65
C LEU A 63 3.48 6.05 -0.53
N SER A 64 2.86 5.52 -1.59
CA SER A 64 2.37 4.15 -1.63
C SER A 64 3.48 3.13 -1.31
N ILE A 65 4.65 3.30 -1.93
CA ILE A 65 5.84 2.49 -1.65
C ILE A 65 6.33 2.70 -0.22
N GLN A 66 6.34 3.94 0.29
CA GLN A 66 6.73 4.23 1.67
C GLN A 66 5.83 3.50 2.67
N VAL A 67 4.51 3.61 2.53
CA VAL A 67 3.52 2.98 3.42
C VAL A 67 3.69 1.47 3.44
N ILE A 68 3.80 0.85 2.26
CA ILE A 68 3.98 -0.60 2.16
C ILE A 68 5.36 -1.00 2.70
N GLY A 69 6.42 -0.29 2.36
CA GLY A 69 7.78 -0.54 2.88
C GLY A 69 7.84 -0.49 4.42
N MET A 70 7.15 0.47 5.03
CA MET A 70 7.09 0.58 6.50
C MET A 70 6.47 -0.66 7.14
N SER A 71 5.50 -1.30 6.49
CA SER A 71 4.98 -2.57 6.99
C SER A 71 6.01 -3.71 7.02
N PHE A 72 7.08 -3.62 6.21
CA PHE A 72 8.25 -4.52 6.20
C PHE A 72 9.41 -4.01 7.08
N GLY A 73 9.18 -2.97 7.90
CA GLY A 73 10.19 -2.45 8.81
C GLY A 73 11.20 -1.50 8.14
N VAL A 74 10.88 -0.96 6.96
CA VAL A 74 11.74 0.00 6.26
C VAL A 74 11.08 1.37 6.10
N TRP A 75 11.82 2.41 6.47
CA TRP A 75 11.54 3.79 6.07
C TRP A 75 12.32 4.11 4.81
N HIS A 76 11.63 4.62 3.79
CA HIS A 76 12.23 5.36 2.69
C HIS A 76 11.50 6.68 2.57
N SER A 77 12.22 7.80 2.60
CA SER A 77 11.65 9.11 2.28
C SER A 77 11.01 9.12 0.90
N GLN A 78 9.95 9.91 0.72
CA GLN A 78 9.32 10.10 -0.59
C GLN A 78 10.33 10.58 -1.64
N ASP A 79 11.27 11.44 -1.24
CA ASP A 79 12.37 11.90 -2.10
C ASP A 79 13.35 10.78 -2.49
N VAL A 80 13.75 9.91 -1.54
CA VAL A 80 14.63 8.77 -1.85
C VAL A 80 13.97 7.85 -2.86
N ILE A 81 12.68 7.56 -2.70
CA ILE A 81 11.92 6.67 -3.58
C ILE A 81 11.93 7.21 -5.02
N ARG A 82 11.62 8.49 -5.22
CA ARG A 82 11.67 9.11 -6.57
C ARG A 82 13.07 9.07 -7.18
N LYS A 83 14.11 9.27 -6.37
CA LYS A 83 15.51 9.18 -6.83
C LYS A 83 15.94 7.75 -7.20
N GLN A 84 15.22 6.73 -6.75
CA GLN A 84 15.46 5.34 -7.15
C GLN A 84 14.67 4.94 -8.41
N ALA A 85 13.68 5.74 -8.82
CA ALA A 85 12.91 5.45 -10.02
C ALA A 85 13.73 5.76 -11.29
N PRO A 86 13.89 4.79 -12.22
CA PRO A 86 14.45 5.09 -13.51
C PRO A 86 13.60 6.09 -14.28
N ARG A 87 14.24 6.79 -15.21
CA ARG A 87 13.58 7.69 -16.15
C ARG A 87 12.48 6.96 -16.93
N SER A 88 11.27 7.50 -16.91
CA SER A 88 10.08 6.98 -17.59
C SER A 88 9.73 7.72 -18.90
N ASP A 89 10.69 8.46 -19.46
CA ASP A 89 10.48 9.34 -20.62
C ASP A 89 9.72 8.68 -21.80
N PRO A 90 8.76 9.39 -22.41
CA PRO A 90 8.37 10.78 -22.15
C PRO A 90 7.31 10.94 -21.03
N LEU A 91 7.09 9.91 -20.21
CA LEU A 91 6.01 9.87 -19.23
C LEU A 91 6.45 10.42 -17.86
N GLY A 92 5.53 11.12 -17.19
CA GLY A 92 5.66 11.53 -15.79
C GLY A 92 6.53 12.76 -15.55
N HIS A 93 6.48 13.25 -14.32
CA HIS A 93 7.24 14.41 -13.87
C HIS A 93 8.58 14.01 -13.25
N GLY A 94 9.61 14.83 -13.44
CA GLY A 94 10.90 14.67 -12.77
C GLY A 94 12.11 15.03 -13.63
N ASP A 95 13.29 14.86 -13.03
CA ASP A 95 14.59 15.05 -13.69
C ASP A 95 15.68 14.23 -12.98
N ASP A 96 16.90 14.20 -13.54
CA ASP A 96 18.01 13.41 -12.99
C ASP A 96 18.51 13.88 -11.61
N THR A 97 18.13 15.07 -11.15
CA THR A 97 18.52 15.64 -9.85
C THR A 97 17.46 15.33 -8.78
N LEU A 98 16.19 15.53 -9.13
CA LEU A 98 15.06 15.33 -8.23
C LEU A 98 14.45 13.93 -8.34
N GLY A 99 14.92 13.10 -9.26
CA GLY A 99 14.32 11.80 -9.52
C GLY A 99 12.97 11.90 -10.24
N TYR A 100 12.38 10.75 -10.49
CA TYR A 100 11.21 10.62 -11.37
C TYR A 100 9.97 10.18 -10.58
N GLU A 101 8.81 10.61 -11.04
CA GLU A 101 7.52 10.10 -10.60
C GLU A 101 7.43 8.58 -10.80
N ILE A 102 6.75 7.90 -9.88
CA ILE A 102 6.52 6.45 -9.97
C ILE A 102 5.37 6.20 -10.95
N LEU A 103 5.62 5.39 -11.96
CA LEU A 103 4.67 4.99 -12.98
C LEU A 103 4.71 3.47 -13.20
N HIS A 104 3.67 2.94 -13.84
CA HIS A 104 3.61 1.52 -14.22
C HIS A 104 4.83 1.07 -15.07
N SER A 105 5.47 1.99 -15.79
CA SER A 105 6.61 1.72 -16.68
C SER A 105 7.98 1.73 -16.00
N ASN A 106 8.14 2.36 -14.82
CA ASN A 106 9.43 2.46 -14.13
C ASN A 106 9.42 1.88 -12.71
N ILE A 107 8.25 1.55 -12.14
CA ILE A 107 8.12 1.06 -10.76
C ILE A 107 8.99 -0.17 -10.50
N ASN A 108 9.12 -1.10 -11.46
CA ASN A 108 9.97 -2.29 -11.32
C ASN A 108 11.42 -1.91 -11.03
N GLY A 109 11.98 -0.94 -11.76
CA GLY A 109 13.34 -0.48 -11.51
C GLY A 109 13.46 0.27 -10.18
N ALA A 110 12.42 0.99 -9.76
CA ALA A 110 12.38 1.57 -8.42
C ALA A 110 12.42 0.49 -7.32
N MET A 111 11.64 -0.59 -7.48
CA MET A 111 11.62 -1.71 -6.53
C MET A 111 12.99 -2.39 -6.43
N GLU A 112 13.64 -2.63 -7.57
CA GLU A 112 14.99 -3.20 -7.63
C GLU A 112 16.02 -2.34 -6.89
N ASN A 113 15.98 -1.03 -7.15
CA ASN A 113 16.93 -0.06 -6.56
C ASN A 113 16.67 0.19 -5.07
N LEU A 114 15.43 0.08 -4.62
CA LEU A 114 15.06 0.18 -3.20
C LEU A 114 15.31 -1.13 -2.43
N GLY A 115 15.55 -2.23 -3.14
CA GLY A 115 15.83 -3.51 -2.51
C GLY A 115 14.59 -4.29 -2.09
N PHE A 116 13.47 -4.12 -2.79
CA PHE A 116 12.27 -4.91 -2.56
C PHE A 116 12.26 -6.21 -3.39
N GLU A 117 11.62 -7.24 -2.85
CA GLU A 117 11.06 -8.34 -3.64
C GLU A 117 9.64 -7.95 -4.04
N TYR A 118 9.31 -8.16 -5.31
CA TYR A 118 8.06 -7.68 -5.88
C TYR A 118 7.57 -8.54 -7.04
N GLU A 119 6.29 -8.41 -7.35
CA GLU A 119 5.66 -8.93 -8.55
C GLU A 119 4.71 -7.88 -9.13
N SER A 120 4.91 -7.50 -10.39
CA SER A 120 4.00 -6.61 -11.11
C SER A 120 3.01 -7.40 -11.93
N TRP A 121 1.76 -6.94 -11.94
CA TRP A 121 0.72 -7.47 -12.82
C TRP A 121 1.14 -7.35 -14.28
N ASP A 122 1.08 -8.45 -15.02
CA ASP A 122 1.44 -8.52 -16.44
C ASP A 122 0.33 -7.95 -17.33
N TRP A 123 0.08 -6.65 -17.20
CA TRP A 123 -0.97 -5.95 -17.90
C TRP A 123 -0.83 -6.02 -19.44
N GLU A 124 0.37 -6.23 -19.97
CA GLU A 124 0.63 -6.28 -21.42
C GLU A 124 0.07 -7.53 -22.07
N THR A 125 0.14 -8.68 -21.38
CA THR A 125 -0.26 -9.98 -21.95
C THR A 125 -1.67 -10.42 -21.57
N GLN A 126 -2.28 -9.78 -20.57
CA GLN A 126 -3.58 -10.17 -20.03
C GLN A 126 -4.73 -9.78 -20.96
N PRO A 127 -5.70 -10.68 -21.20
CA PRO A 127 -6.84 -10.40 -22.07
C PRO A 127 -7.72 -9.29 -21.48
N LYS A 128 -8.22 -8.41 -22.35
CA LYS A 128 -9.21 -7.38 -21.98
C LYS A 128 -10.65 -7.95 -22.05
N PRO A 129 -11.57 -7.57 -21.16
CA PRO A 129 -11.35 -6.74 -19.97
C PRO A 129 -10.49 -7.45 -18.91
N GLN A 130 -9.56 -6.72 -18.30
CA GLN A 130 -8.59 -7.27 -17.34
C GLN A 130 -9.15 -7.36 -15.92
N GLY A 131 -10.13 -6.51 -15.58
CA GLY A 131 -10.55 -6.24 -14.21
C GLY A 131 -10.85 -7.48 -13.37
N LYS A 132 -11.57 -8.47 -13.93
CA LYS A 132 -11.89 -9.70 -13.18
C LYS A 132 -10.65 -10.51 -12.80
N ASN A 133 -9.74 -10.72 -13.75
CA ASN A 133 -8.51 -11.47 -13.48
C ASN A 133 -7.58 -10.66 -12.55
N TYR A 134 -7.60 -9.34 -12.69
CA TYR A 134 -6.85 -8.44 -11.83
C TYR A 134 -7.32 -8.50 -10.37
N LEU A 135 -8.64 -8.48 -10.12
CA LEU A 135 -9.16 -8.64 -8.76
C LEU A 135 -8.77 -9.99 -8.15
N GLN A 136 -8.75 -11.07 -8.95
CA GLN A 136 -8.27 -12.37 -8.46
C GLN A 136 -6.79 -12.32 -8.08
N TRP A 137 -5.96 -11.69 -8.92
CA TRP A 137 -4.55 -11.48 -8.61
C TRP A 137 -4.38 -10.62 -7.35
N MET A 138 -5.11 -9.51 -7.23
CA MET A 138 -5.08 -8.63 -6.06
C MET A 138 -5.43 -9.39 -4.77
N LYS A 139 -6.54 -10.15 -4.77
CA LYS A 139 -6.94 -10.98 -3.64
C LYS A 139 -5.83 -11.94 -3.24
N HIS A 140 -5.24 -12.64 -4.20
CA HIS A 140 -4.15 -13.58 -3.95
C HIS A 140 -2.91 -12.93 -3.35
N LYS A 141 -2.53 -11.75 -3.84
CA LYS A 141 -1.39 -11.01 -3.29
C LYS A 141 -1.65 -10.50 -1.88
N LEU A 142 -2.82 -9.93 -1.61
CA LEU A 142 -3.17 -9.48 -0.26
C LEU A 142 -3.30 -10.65 0.72
N ALA A 143 -3.91 -11.76 0.30
CA ALA A 143 -4.00 -12.99 1.11
C ALA A 143 -2.61 -13.57 1.46
N SER A 144 -1.62 -13.35 0.59
CA SER A 144 -0.23 -13.77 0.76
C SER A 144 0.64 -12.77 1.54
N ASP A 145 0.04 -11.85 2.31
CA ASP A 145 0.76 -10.85 3.12
C ASP A 145 1.63 -9.88 2.30
N ASN A 146 1.22 -9.58 1.06
CA ASN A 146 1.82 -8.51 0.26
C ASN A 146 1.06 -7.18 0.43
N GLY A 147 1.75 -6.07 0.21
CA GLY A 147 1.10 -4.78 -0.07
C GLY A 147 1.16 -4.47 -1.58
N ILE A 148 0.17 -3.78 -2.12
CA ILE A 148 0.07 -3.48 -3.55
C ILE A 148 0.12 -1.97 -3.76
N VAL A 149 1.07 -1.52 -4.58
CA VAL A 149 1.05 -0.18 -5.17
C VAL A 149 0.04 -0.21 -6.31
N GLN A 150 -1.14 0.37 -6.10
CA GLN A 150 -2.31 0.26 -6.98
C GLN A 150 -2.47 1.53 -7.82
N PHE A 151 -2.63 1.39 -9.13
CA PHE A 151 -2.94 2.51 -10.01
C PHE A 151 -4.45 2.64 -10.18
N VAL A 152 -4.98 3.84 -10.00
CA VAL A 152 -6.42 4.10 -9.88
C VAL A 152 -6.90 5.29 -10.72
N LEU A 153 -8.20 5.32 -10.94
CA LEU A 153 -8.99 6.43 -11.45
C LEU A 153 -9.58 7.20 -10.28
N CYS A 154 -9.36 8.52 -10.25
CA CYS A 154 -9.94 9.42 -9.28
C CYS A 154 -10.94 10.37 -9.96
N LYS A 155 -12.20 10.34 -9.51
CA LYS A 155 -13.30 11.03 -10.20
C LYS A 155 -13.04 12.52 -10.37
N GLY A 156 -13.27 13.01 -11.58
CA GLY A 156 -13.09 14.42 -11.94
C GLY A 156 -11.69 14.76 -12.46
N ASP A 157 -10.73 13.83 -12.36
CA ASP A 157 -9.44 13.95 -13.03
C ASP A 157 -9.55 13.50 -14.49
N ARG A 158 -8.49 13.74 -15.26
CA ARG A 158 -8.56 13.62 -16.73
C ARG A 158 -8.40 12.19 -17.25
N HIS A 159 -8.18 11.19 -16.39
CA HIS A 159 -8.01 9.76 -16.71
C HIS A 159 -7.09 9.47 -17.92
N ASN A 160 -6.18 10.40 -18.21
CA ASN A 160 -5.31 10.39 -19.39
C ASN A 160 -3.95 11.04 -19.10
N SER A 161 -3.53 10.97 -17.84
CA SER A 161 -2.40 11.73 -17.30
C SER A 161 -1.06 11.36 -17.93
N TYR A 162 -0.96 10.15 -18.51
CA TYR A 162 0.26 9.67 -19.16
C TYR A 162 -0.06 9.04 -20.51
N GLY A 163 0.96 8.85 -21.35
CA GLY A 163 0.83 8.25 -22.68
C GLY A 163 0.68 9.30 -23.80
N PRO A 164 0.80 8.88 -25.06
CA PRO A 164 0.46 9.75 -26.18
C PRO A 164 -1.05 10.07 -26.17
N PRO A 165 -1.49 11.25 -26.65
CA PRO A 165 -2.91 11.60 -26.71
C PRO A 165 -3.80 10.61 -27.47
N SER A 166 -3.21 9.80 -28.37
CA SER A 166 -3.90 8.77 -29.14
C SER A 166 -4.13 7.46 -28.38
N ASP A 167 -3.38 7.24 -27.29
CA ASP A 167 -3.42 6.01 -26.49
C ASP A 167 -3.00 6.34 -25.04
N PRO A 168 -3.84 7.10 -24.32
CA PRO A 168 -3.51 7.51 -22.96
C PRO A 168 -3.53 6.31 -22.02
N VAL A 169 -2.68 6.36 -21.01
CA VAL A 169 -2.62 5.38 -19.94
C VAL A 169 -3.81 5.62 -19.00
N PRO A 170 -4.65 4.61 -18.75
CA PRO A 170 -5.94 4.80 -18.09
C PRO A 170 -5.85 4.75 -16.55
N TYR A 171 -5.07 5.67 -15.98
CA TYR A 171 -5.07 5.99 -14.55
C TYR A 171 -4.60 7.45 -14.34
N ASP A 172 -4.84 7.99 -13.15
CA ASP A 172 -4.42 9.35 -12.76
C ASP A 172 -3.88 9.43 -11.33
N HIS A 173 -4.03 8.37 -10.53
CA HIS A 173 -3.52 8.32 -9.17
C HIS A 173 -2.95 6.95 -8.81
N ILE A 174 -2.26 6.88 -7.68
CA ILE A 174 -1.62 5.65 -7.17
C ILE A 174 -1.83 5.59 -5.66
N GLU A 175 -2.35 4.47 -5.16
CA GLU A 175 -2.68 4.31 -3.74
C GLU A 175 -2.06 3.01 -3.18
N PRO A 176 -1.70 2.96 -1.88
CA PRO A 176 -1.29 1.73 -1.24
C PRO A 176 -2.51 0.91 -0.86
N PHE A 177 -2.62 -0.32 -1.36
CA PHE A 177 -3.63 -1.31 -1.00
C PHE A 177 -2.95 -2.37 -0.12
N PHE A 178 -3.42 -2.60 1.11
CA PHE A 178 -2.60 -3.29 2.10
C PHE A 178 -3.31 -4.26 3.05
N LYS A 179 -4.65 -4.29 3.15
CA LYS A 179 -5.36 -5.34 3.91
C LYS A 179 -6.49 -5.94 3.10
N LEU A 180 -6.84 -7.17 3.43
CA LEU A 180 -7.98 -7.91 2.90
C LEU A 180 -8.83 -8.43 4.05
N TYR A 181 -10.14 -8.21 3.96
CA TYR A 181 -11.14 -8.91 4.76
C TYR A 181 -11.86 -9.88 3.84
N SER A 182 -11.72 -11.17 4.10
CA SER A 182 -12.26 -12.25 3.26
C SER A 182 -12.81 -13.39 4.12
N PHE A 183 -13.85 -14.08 3.65
CA PHE A 183 -14.37 -15.28 4.33
C PHE A 183 -13.61 -16.57 3.96
N ASP A 184 -12.88 -16.55 2.85
CA ASP A 184 -12.20 -17.73 2.29
C ASP A 184 -10.73 -17.44 1.92
N GLY A 185 -10.17 -16.37 2.49
CA GLY A 185 -8.76 -15.99 2.33
C GLY A 185 -8.36 -15.81 0.87
N ASP A 186 -7.53 -16.72 0.37
CA ASP A 186 -7.01 -16.79 -1.01
C ASP A 186 -7.96 -17.52 -2.01
N GLY A 187 -9.25 -17.61 -1.67
CA GLY A 187 -10.27 -18.20 -2.55
C GLY A 187 -10.57 -17.39 -3.80
N ASP A 188 -11.63 -17.80 -4.50
CA ASP A 188 -12.19 -17.02 -5.62
C ASP A 188 -12.66 -15.64 -5.11
N VAL A 189 -12.52 -14.59 -5.92
CA VAL A 189 -13.06 -13.26 -5.57
C VAL A 189 -14.56 -13.34 -5.29
N ARG A 190 -14.96 -12.73 -4.18
CA ARG A 190 -16.34 -12.55 -3.78
C ARG A 190 -16.69 -11.07 -3.80
N ASP A 191 -17.95 -10.77 -4.09
CA ASP A 191 -18.45 -9.40 -4.11
C ASP A 191 -18.27 -8.71 -2.74
N ASP A 192 -18.36 -9.48 -1.66
CA ASP A 192 -18.26 -9.02 -0.27
C ASP A 192 -16.84 -9.05 0.31
N ASP A 193 -15.82 -9.41 -0.48
CA ASP A 193 -14.42 -9.20 -0.09
C ASP A 193 -14.14 -7.70 0.02
N ILE A 194 -13.37 -7.28 1.03
CA ILE A 194 -13.08 -5.87 1.27
C ILE A 194 -11.57 -5.66 1.24
N VAL A 195 -11.12 -4.70 0.43
CA VAL A 195 -9.75 -4.20 0.46
C VAL A 195 -9.66 -2.94 1.33
N VAL A 196 -8.51 -2.76 1.97
CA VAL A 196 -8.16 -1.52 2.66
C VAL A 196 -7.05 -0.81 1.91
N HIS A 197 -7.22 0.50 1.70
CA HIS A 197 -6.24 1.36 1.05
C HIS A 197 -6.01 2.67 1.82
N GLY A 198 -4.89 3.33 1.53
CA GLY A 198 -4.65 4.72 1.95
C GLY A 198 -5.29 5.70 0.98
N SER A 199 -5.42 6.97 1.35
CA SER A 199 -5.92 8.03 0.43
C SER A 199 -4.87 9.08 0.07
N ASP A 200 -3.61 8.89 0.47
CA ASP A 200 -2.56 9.91 0.45
C ASP A 200 -2.83 11.21 1.24
N TYR A 201 -3.96 11.34 1.93
CA TYR A 201 -4.35 12.50 2.74
C TYR A 201 -4.63 12.15 4.20
N SER A 202 -3.86 11.22 4.76
CA SER A 202 -4.03 10.79 6.15
C SER A 202 -4.15 11.99 7.11
N PRO A 203 -4.95 11.87 8.19
CA PRO A 203 -5.55 10.63 8.68
C PRO A 203 -6.83 10.22 7.93
N ASP A 204 -6.92 8.94 7.58
CA ASP A 204 -8.09 8.29 6.96
C ASP A 204 -9.07 7.87 8.06
N GLY A 205 -9.84 8.84 8.54
CA GLY A 205 -10.61 8.71 9.78
C GLY A 205 -9.76 8.86 11.05
N LYS A 206 -10.42 8.96 12.19
CA LYS A 206 -9.85 9.24 13.52
C LYS A 206 -8.78 8.24 13.93
N ASP A 207 -9.00 6.98 13.60
CA ASP A 207 -8.08 5.90 13.96
C ASP A 207 -7.05 5.61 12.84
N ASN A 208 -7.18 6.29 11.70
CA ASN A 208 -6.30 6.18 10.53
C ASN A 208 -6.07 4.73 10.09
N PHE A 209 -7.16 3.96 9.96
CA PHE A 209 -7.09 2.56 9.52
C PHE A 209 -7.00 2.40 7.99
N GLY A 210 -7.26 3.48 7.25
CA GLY A 210 -7.45 3.46 5.80
C GLY A 210 -8.92 3.44 5.43
N TYR A 211 -9.18 3.50 4.13
CA TYR A 211 -10.50 3.37 3.54
C TYR A 211 -10.80 1.92 3.15
N PHE A 212 -12.03 1.49 3.42
CA PHE A 212 -12.53 0.13 3.19
C PHE A 212 -13.42 0.11 1.95
N ARG A 213 -13.12 -0.77 0.99
CA ARG A 213 -13.84 -0.88 -0.28
C ARG A 213 -14.15 -2.33 -0.63
N GLN A 214 -15.40 -2.61 -0.99
CA GLN A 214 -15.79 -3.92 -1.49
C GLN A 214 -15.23 -4.15 -2.89
N PHE A 215 -14.82 -5.38 -3.18
CA PHE A 215 -14.26 -5.76 -4.48
C PHE A 215 -15.24 -5.51 -5.64
N ASP A 216 -16.54 -5.78 -5.43
CA ASP A 216 -17.57 -5.53 -6.44
C ASP A 216 -17.75 -4.04 -6.80
N SER A 217 -17.22 -3.15 -5.96
CA SER A 217 -17.31 -1.70 -6.11
C SER A 217 -16.08 -1.05 -6.74
N LEU A 218 -15.00 -1.82 -6.98
CA LEU A 218 -13.72 -1.26 -7.43
C LEU A 218 -13.67 -0.98 -8.93
N LEU A 219 -14.21 -1.89 -9.74
CA LEU A 219 -14.10 -1.83 -11.20
C LEU A 219 -15.10 -0.84 -11.79
N ASP A 220 -14.66 -0.02 -12.73
CA ASP A 220 -15.51 0.83 -13.55
C ASP A 220 -14.88 1.12 -14.91
N SER A 221 -15.66 1.74 -15.78
CA SER A 221 -15.20 2.35 -17.02
C SER A 221 -14.42 3.64 -16.77
N LEU A 222 -13.74 4.16 -17.80
CA LEU A 222 -13.09 5.48 -17.75
C LEU A 222 -14.04 6.63 -17.41
N ASP A 223 -15.34 6.50 -17.72
CA ASP A 223 -16.31 7.56 -17.42
C ASP A 223 -16.73 7.58 -15.94
N MET A 224 -16.40 6.53 -15.16
CA MET A 224 -16.74 6.39 -13.75
C MET A 224 -18.24 6.62 -13.45
N GLU A 225 -19.10 6.11 -14.34
CA GLU A 225 -20.56 6.22 -14.26
C GLU A 225 -21.24 4.97 -13.65
N GLY A 226 -20.47 3.90 -13.38
CA GLY A 226 -20.96 2.66 -12.79
C GLY A 226 -20.79 2.63 -11.27
N ASN A 227 -19.97 1.70 -10.77
CA ASN A 227 -19.67 1.52 -9.35
C ASN A 227 -19.13 2.78 -8.67
N CYS A 228 -18.56 3.69 -9.47
CA CYS A 228 -17.89 4.90 -9.03
C CYS A 228 -18.69 6.17 -9.32
N ALA A 229 -19.97 6.02 -9.70
CA ALA A 229 -20.86 7.14 -9.97
C ALA A 229 -20.93 8.16 -8.81
N ASN A 230 -20.82 7.68 -7.57
CA ASN A 230 -20.95 8.51 -6.37
C ASN A 230 -19.61 8.96 -5.76
N ALA A 231 -18.47 8.60 -6.35
CA ALA A 231 -17.17 9.04 -5.86
C ALA A 231 -17.14 10.58 -5.76
N GLY A 232 -16.49 11.11 -4.72
CA GLY A 232 -16.26 12.54 -4.59
C GLY A 232 -15.36 13.02 -5.74
N SER A 233 -15.52 14.27 -6.18
CA SER A 233 -14.64 14.86 -7.21
C SER A 233 -13.72 15.93 -6.63
N GLY A 234 -12.48 15.94 -7.08
CA GLY A 234 -11.46 16.93 -6.75
C GLY A 234 -10.61 16.58 -5.54
N TYR A 235 -9.49 17.29 -5.42
CA TYR A 235 -8.40 17.04 -4.48
C TYR A 235 -8.84 16.77 -3.03
N GLY A 236 -8.31 15.69 -2.46
CA GLY A 236 -8.61 15.26 -1.10
C GLY A 236 -10.07 14.81 -0.94
N LYS A 237 -10.65 14.24 -2.01
CA LYS A 237 -12.01 13.65 -1.99
C LYS A 237 -12.11 12.44 -2.90
N ASN A 238 -11.53 12.52 -4.11
CA ASN A 238 -11.61 11.48 -5.11
C ASN A 238 -10.73 10.27 -4.76
N GLU A 239 -9.69 10.48 -3.96
CA GLU A 239 -8.74 9.47 -3.48
C GLU A 239 -9.31 8.56 -2.38
N MET A 240 -10.34 9.02 -1.67
CA MET A 240 -11.05 8.26 -0.63
C MET A 240 -12.02 7.21 -1.20
N TYR A 241 -12.33 7.30 -2.49
CA TYR A 241 -13.14 6.32 -3.20
C TYR A 241 -12.57 6.09 -4.62
N PRO A 242 -11.37 5.48 -4.72
CA PRO A 242 -10.68 5.30 -5.99
C PRO A 242 -11.30 4.15 -6.79
N CYS A 243 -11.07 4.13 -8.10
CA CYS A 243 -11.60 3.08 -8.95
C CYS A 243 -10.54 2.48 -9.84
N ILE A 244 -10.78 1.28 -10.33
CA ILE A 244 -9.85 0.53 -11.15
C ILE A 244 -10.49 0.37 -12.52
N PHE A 245 -9.76 0.80 -13.56
CA PHE A 245 -10.27 0.71 -14.92
C PHE A 245 -10.43 -0.76 -15.35
N GLU A 246 -11.64 -1.16 -15.72
CA GLU A 246 -11.96 -2.57 -15.98
C GLU A 246 -11.22 -3.17 -17.18
N ASP A 247 -10.87 -2.37 -18.20
CA ASP A 247 -10.26 -2.90 -19.42
C ASP A 247 -8.73 -3.03 -19.31
N GLN A 248 -8.07 -2.22 -18.49
CA GLN A 248 -6.62 -2.22 -18.37
C GLN A 248 -6.18 -1.77 -16.98
N THR A 249 -5.54 -2.68 -16.26
CA THR A 249 -5.22 -2.53 -14.83
C THR A 249 -3.71 -2.56 -14.61
N TYR A 250 -3.23 -1.87 -13.58
CA TYR A 250 -1.82 -1.89 -13.21
C TYR A 250 -1.68 -2.03 -11.70
N GLY A 251 -0.69 -2.79 -11.25
CA GLY A 251 -0.26 -2.78 -9.87
C GLY A 251 1.00 -3.60 -9.65
N THR A 252 1.66 -3.32 -8.53
CA THR A 252 2.90 -3.97 -8.12
C THR A 252 2.77 -4.41 -6.68
N ALA A 253 2.82 -5.72 -6.44
CA ALA A 253 2.83 -6.30 -5.11
C ALA A 253 4.27 -6.32 -4.57
N ILE A 254 4.47 -5.79 -3.37
CA ILE A 254 5.72 -5.87 -2.60
C ILE A 254 5.56 -6.97 -1.56
N SER A 255 6.46 -7.96 -1.59
CA SER A 255 6.37 -9.18 -0.77
C SER A 255 7.45 -9.30 0.31
N ALA A 256 8.59 -8.64 0.14
CA ALA A 256 9.68 -8.66 1.11
C ALA A 256 10.72 -7.58 0.84
N ILE A 257 11.69 -7.45 1.76
CA ILE A 257 12.98 -6.82 1.49
C ILE A 257 13.91 -7.90 0.94
N LYS A 258 14.49 -7.66 -0.22
CA LYS A 258 15.41 -8.57 -0.90
C LYS A 258 16.56 -8.95 0.04
N GLY A 259 17.05 -10.18 -0.08
CA GLY A 259 18.20 -10.66 0.69
C GLY A 259 17.98 -10.78 2.20
N LEU A 260 16.76 -10.53 2.68
CA LEU A 260 16.30 -10.97 3.99
C LEU A 260 15.55 -12.28 3.80
N ASP A 261 15.83 -13.26 4.65
CA ASP A 261 14.98 -14.43 4.72
C ASP A 261 13.61 -13.96 5.25
N ALA A 262 12.55 -14.27 4.51
CA ALA A 262 11.19 -13.86 4.90
C ALA A 262 10.84 -14.41 6.28
N GLY A 263 11.43 -15.55 6.67
CA GLY A 263 11.39 -16.13 8.01
C GLY A 263 10.00 -16.19 8.64
N ASP A 264 9.95 -16.47 9.94
CA ASP A 264 8.72 -16.35 10.72
C ASP A 264 8.65 -14.98 11.45
N ILE A 265 9.75 -14.22 11.46
CA ILE A 265 9.85 -12.97 12.22
C ILE A 265 9.45 -11.80 11.34
N LYS A 266 8.29 -11.21 11.64
CA LYS A 266 7.77 -10.04 10.90
C LYS A 266 8.07 -8.77 11.67
N VAL A 267 8.64 -7.79 10.98
CA VAL A 267 8.92 -6.45 11.53
C VAL A 267 8.11 -5.43 10.75
N SER A 268 7.34 -4.60 11.46
CA SER A 268 6.70 -3.42 10.88
C SER A 268 7.13 -2.17 11.64
N LEU A 269 7.27 -1.06 10.93
CA LEU A 269 7.69 0.23 11.43
C LEU A 269 6.52 1.22 11.38
N THR A 270 6.37 1.99 12.45
CA THR A 270 5.62 3.24 12.48
C THR A 270 6.54 4.35 12.96
N VAL A 271 6.22 5.60 12.64
CA VAL A 271 6.95 6.77 13.14
C VAL A 271 5.98 7.73 13.81
N ASN A 272 6.50 8.65 14.63
CA ASN A 272 5.74 9.61 15.41
C ASN A 272 5.11 10.77 14.61
N ALA A 273 5.08 10.69 13.27
CA ALA A 273 4.49 11.66 12.37
C ALA A 273 3.76 10.94 11.22
N THR A 274 2.60 11.45 10.80
CA THR A 274 1.84 10.90 9.65
C THR A 274 2.28 11.51 8.32
N ASP A 275 2.87 12.69 8.37
CA ASP A 275 3.48 13.41 7.27
C ASP A 275 5.02 13.33 7.32
N GLU A 276 5.64 13.76 6.24
CA GLU A 276 7.08 13.85 6.07
C GLU A 276 7.42 15.30 5.70
N ALA A 277 8.45 15.89 6.31
CA ALA A 277 8.90 17.24 5.94
C ALA A 277 9.33 17.30 4.46
N ASP A 278 8.75 18.24 3.72
CA ASP A 278 8.98 18.41 2.29
C ASP A 278 10.28 19.16 2.00
N VAL A 279 11.35 18.38 1.85
CA VAL A 279 12.69 18.94 1.60
C VAL A 279 12.86 19.55 0.21
N ARG A 280 11.88 19.38 -0.70
CA ARG A 280 11.92 20.01 -2.03
C ARG A 280 11.35 21.41 -2.02
N GLU A 281 10.46 21.70 -1.09
CA GLU A 281 9.93 23.04 -0.81
C GLU A 281 10.66 23.71 0.37
N ASP A 282 11.95 23.39 0.52
CA ASP A 282 12.86 23.96 1.54
C ASP A 282 12.45 23.69 3.00
N GLU A 283 11.56 22.73 3.28
CA GLU A 283 11.30 22.34 4.67
C GLU A 283 12.50 21.57 5.24
N PRO A 284 12.93 21.89 6.48
CA PRO A 284 14.06 21.21 7.08
C PRO A 284 13.71 19.74 7.41
N PRO A 285 14.57 18.76 7.09
CA PRO A 285 14.38 17.38 7.52
C PRO A 285 14.22 17.29 9.04
N THR A 286 13.28 16.47 9.50
CA THR A 286 12.97 16.33 10.93
C THR A 286 13.43 14.98 11.48
N PRO A 287 13.89 14.91 12.74
CA PRO A 287 14.10 13.63 13.41
C PRO A 287 12.78 12.88 13.61
N LEU A 288 12.76 11.61 13.21
CA LEU A 288 11.65 10.67 13.37
C LEU A 288 12.00 9.63 14.44
N GLN A 289 11.02 9.33 15.29
CA GLN A 289 11.11 8.28 16.31
C GLN A 289 10.43 7.02 15.77
N GLY A 290 11.22 5.99 15.47
CA GLY A 290 10.69 4.69 15.03
C GLY A 290 10.07 3.90 16.19
N THR A 291 8.93 3.26 15.93
CA THR A 291 8.31 2.25 16.79
C THR A 291 8.05 1.00 15.95
N LEU A 292 8.65 -0.11 16.36
CA LEU A 292 8.52 -1.40 15.73
C LEU A 292 7.45 -2.24 16.41
N LYS A 293 6.68 -2.96 15.60
CA LYS A 293 5.94 -4.14 16.03
C LYS A 293 6.64 -5.36 15.45
N ILE A 294 7.02 -6.28 16.33
CA ILE A 294 7.78 -7.48 15.98
C ILE A 294 6.95 -8.70 16.36
N ARG A 295 6.72 -9.60 15.40
CA ARG A 295 5.96 -10.85 15.58
C ARG A 295 6.85 -12.05 15.33
N GLY A 296 6.51 -13.20 15.90
CA GLY A 296 7.22 -14.46 15.66
C GLY A 296 8.46 -14.68 16.53
N LEU A 297 8.58 -13.97 17.66
CA LEU A 297 9.63 -14.25 18.65
C LEU A 297 9.15 -15.40 19.55
N SER A 298 9.95 -16.45 19.70
CA SER A 298 9.61 -17.64 20.50
C SER A 298 10.22 -17.55 21.90
N ALA A 299 9.43 -17.77 22.95
CA ALA A 299 9.90 -17.74 24.33
C ALA A 299 11.11 -18.66 24.56
N GLY A 300 12.14 -18.13 25.24
CA GLY A 300 13.39 -18.84 25.53
C GLY A 300 14.46 -18.76 24.44
N GLU A 301 14.11 -18.24 23.26
CA GLU A 301 15.08 -17.93 22.20
C GLU A 301 15.65 -16.52 22.36
N HIS A 302 16.83 -16.29 21.78
CA HIS A 302 17.49 -14.99 21.78
C HIS A 302 17.58 -14.44 20.36
N TYR A 303 17.38 -13.14 20.22
CA TYR A 303 17.34 -12.46 18.93
C TYR A 303 18.24 -11.22 18.91
N VAL A 304 18.62 -10.81 17.71
CA VAL A 304 19.33 -9.56 17.45
C VAL A 304 18.50 -8.72 16.51
N LEU A 305 18.04 -7.57 16.98
CA LEU A 305 17.52 -6.49 16.13
C LEU A 305 18.71 -5.78 15.50
N GLN A 306 18.69 -5.63 14.18
CA GLN A 306 19.68 -4.90 13.39
C GLN A 306 19.03 -3.66 12.79
N ARG A 307 19.70 -2.52 12.91
CA ARG A 307 19.29 -1.24 12.32
C ARG A 307 20.31 -0.82 11.27
N PHE A 308 19.86 -0.47 10.07
CA PHE A 308 20.67 0.02 8.98
C PHE A 308 20.23 1.44 8.61
N ASP A 309 21.14 2.41 8.70
CA ASP A 309 20.88 3.79 8.35
C ASP A 309 21.41 4.12 6.95
N GLY A 310 20.51 4.52 6.05
CA GLY A 310 20.78 4.83 4.66
C GLY A 310 20.63 3.61 3.74
N LEU A 311 19.99 3.82 2.58
CA LEU A 311 19.72 2.78 1.58
C LEU A 311 20.99 2.02 1.19
N GLY A 312 22.10 2.74 0.96
CA GLY A 312 23.39 2.14 0.61
C GLY A 312 23.94 1.18 1.66
N ASN A 313 23.49 1.22 2.91
CA ASN A 313 23.92 0.32 3.98
C ASN A 313 23.04 -0.91 4.14
N PHE A 314 22.01 -1.10 3.31
CA PHE A 314 21.14 -2.27 3.42
C PHE A 314 21.90 -3.58 3.19
N PRO A 315 21.47 -4.68 3.82
CA PRO A 315 22.18 -5.96 3.79
C PRO A 315 22.32 -6.56 2.38
N ILE A 316 21.44 -6.22 1.44
CA ILE A 316 21.56 -6.58 0.02
C ILE A 316 22.84 -6.09 -0.63
N TYR A 317 23.46 -5.04 -0.09
CA TYR A 317 24.71 -4.48 -0.56
C TYR A 317 25.92 -5.02 0.22
N GLY A 318 25.74 -6.05 1.06
CA GLY A 318 26.81 -6.71 1.81
C GLY A 318 27.33 -5.90 3.00
N ASN A 319 26.56 -4.93 3.49
CA ASN A 319 26.95 -4.03 4.55
C ASN A 319 26.53 -4.52 5.95
N THR A 320 27.20 -3.98 6.97
CA THR A 320 26.95 -4.30 8.37
C THR A 320 25.94 -3.33 9.01
N PRO A 321 25.15 -3.77 10.01
CA PRO A 321 24.22 -2.91 10.71
C PRO A 321 24.89 -1.68 11.33
N SER A 322 24.22 -0.54 11.27
CA SER A 322 24.62 0.70 11.95
C SER A 322 24.48 0.58 13.47
N ALA A 323 23.52 -0.22 13.95
CA ALA A 323 23.36 -0.58 15.35
C ALA A 323 22.76 -1.98 15.50
N THR A 324 23.00 -2.61 16.65
CA THR A 324 22.37 -3.88 17.03
C THR A 324 21.86 -3.82 18.46
N TYR A 325 20.75 -4.51 18.71
CA TYR A 325 20.10 -4.59 20.01
C TYR A 325 19.72 -6.03 20.31
N LYS A 326 19.90 -6.46 21.56
CA LYS A 326 19.46 -7.78 22.00
C LYS A 326 17.96 -7.76 22.27
N LEU A 327 17.27 -8.78 21.79
CA LEU A 327 15.87 -9.03 22.07
C LEU A 327 15.74 -10.42 22.68
N GLU A 328 14.84 -10.54 23.65
CA GLU A 328 14.48 -11.81 24.26
C GLU A 328 13.18 -12.31 23.64
N GLY A 329 13.11 -13.59 23.37
CA GLY A 329 11.88 -14.26 22.99
C GLY A 329 10.81 -14.16 24.07
N THR A 330 9.55 -14.09 23.67
CA THR A 330 8.41 -13.91 24.57
C THR A 330 7.24 -14.80 24.15
N ASP A 331 6.27 -14.99 25.04
CA ASP A 331 4.99 -15.63 24.73
C ASP A 331 3.97 -14.63 24.14
N GLU A 332 4.33 -13.35 24.01
CA GLU A 332 3.48 -12.32 23.40
C GLU A 332 3.47 -12.43 21.87
N ASP A 333 2.29 -12.34 21.27
CA ASP A 333 2.13 -12.35 19.81
C ASP A 333 2.82 -11.16 19.11
N VAL A 334 2.99 -10.05 19.84
CA VAL A 334 3.59 -8.79 19.35
C VAL A 334 4.47 -8.17 20.43
N VAL A 335 5.73 -7.95 20.08
CA VAL A 335 6.64 -7.10 20.86
C VAL A 335 6.66 -5.70 20.28
N ILE A 336 6.46 -4.70 21.15
CA ILE A 336 6.63 -3.29 20.80
C ILE A 336 8.04 -2.86 21.20
N TRP A 337 8.80 -2.34 20.25
CA TRP A 337 10.14 -1.79 20.50
C TRP A 337 10.24 -0.37 19.96
N ILE A 338 10.70 0.57 20.78
CA ILE A 338 10.91 1.96 20.38
C ILE A 338 12.40 2.17 20.14
N ASP A 339 12.75 2.75 19.00
CA ASP A 339 14.15 3.04 18.70
C ASP A 339 14.74 4.00 19.75
N PRO A 340 15.85 3.67 20.44
CA PRO A 340 16.45 4.61 21.37
C PRO A 340 17.07 5.83 20.66
N VAL A 341 17.15 5.82 19.33
CA VAL A 341 17.72 6.90 18.52
C VAL A 341 16.74 7.30 17.41
N THR A 342 16.68 8.58 17.11
CA THR A 342 15.91 9.09 15.95
C THR A 342 16.70 8.98 14.65
N PHE A 343 16.02 8.80 13.52
CA PHE A 343 16.60 8.97 12.19
C PHE A 343 16.00 10.18 11.47
N ILE A 344 16.67 10.68 10.43
CA ILE A 344 16.21 11.89 9.71
C ILE A 344 15.18 11.52 8.63
N SER A 345 14.10 12.30 8.55
CA SER A 345 12.94 12.04 7.67
C SER A 345 13.29 11.86 6.19
N ASN A 346 14.28 12.59 5.68
CA ASN A 346 14.64 12.57 4.26
C ASN A 346 15.64 11.46 3.86
N ASN A 347 15.81 10.43 4.69
CA ASN A 347 16.74 9.32 4.45
C ASN A 347 15.99 7.98 4.35
N SER A 348 16.73 6.86 4.41
CA SER A 348 16.18 5.52 4.59
C SER A 348 16.69 4.88 5.88
N THR A 349 15.87 4.06 6.52
CA THR A 349 16.27 3.25 7.68
C THR A 349 15.56 1.91 7.63
N LEU A 350 16.30 0.81 7.75
CA LEU A 350 15.77 -0.56 7.75
C LEU A 350 16.01 -1.22 9.11
N TYR A 351 15.00 -1.94 9.59
CA TYR A 351 15.09 -2.80 10.76
C TYR A 351 14.88 -4.26 10.36
N THR A 352 15.74 -5.13 10.85
CA THR A 352 15.63 -6.59 10.68
C THR A 352 15.83 -7.27 12.01
N VAL A 353 15.28 -8.48 12.18
CA VAL A 353 15.49 -9.30 13.37
C VAL A 353 15.99 -10.67 12.93
N VAL A 354 17.05 -11.14 13.57
CA VAL A 354 17.64 -12.45 13.31
C VAL A 354 17.82 -13.22 14.61
N ASN A 355 17.85 -14.55 14.56
CA ASN A 355 18.23 -15.37 15.71
C ASN A 355 19.67 -15.04 16.14
N ALA A 356 19.90 -14.88 17.45
CA ALA A 356 21.24 -14.80 18.00
C ALA A 356 21.86 -16.21 17.96
N GLN A 357 23.00 -16.35 17.27
CA GLN A 357 23.77 -17.60 17.26
C GLN A 357 24.48 -17.85 18.60
#